data_AF-A0A2T4PUZ6-F1
#
_entry.id   AF-A0A2T4PUZ6-F1
#
_cell.length_a   1.000
_cell.length_b   1.000
_cell.length_c   1.000
_cell.angle_alpha   90.00
_cell.angle_beta   90.00
_cell.angle_gamma   90.00
#
_symmetry.space_group_name_H-M   'P 1'
#
loop_
_entity.id
_entity.type
_entity.pdbx_description
1 polymer ?
#
loop_
_entity_poly.entity_id
_entity_poly.type
_entity_poly.pdbx_seq_one_letter_code
_entity_poly.pdbx_strand_id
1 'polypeptide(L)'
;MFDIVISISCFLVSILMAIYVAYSKNLKIIASIDHEKVRPENKNKIAYIFSICLVLGTIFIISSGLLHDYNFYLSIFLFVVGFAILVLFYIIFLKLNK
;
A
#
# COMPACT_ATOMS: atom_id res chain seq x y z
N MET A 1 -0.92 5.45 24.03
CA MET A 1 -2.19 6.06 23.54
C MET A 1 -1.95 6.87 22.27
N PHE A 2 -0.89 7.70 22.21
CA PHE A 2 -0.50 8.44 21.01
C PHE A 2 -0.20 7.52 19.80
N ASP A 3 0.47 6.39 20.00
CA ASP A 3 0.80 5.43 18.93
C ASP A 3 -0.42 4.77 18.30
N ILE A 4 -1.47 4.56 19.10
CA ILE A 4 -2.76 4.04 18.63
C ILE A 4 -3.47 5.08 17.77
N VAL A 5 -3.43 6.36 18.16
CA VAL A 5 -4.02 7.46 17.38
C VAL A 5 -3.29 7.63 16.05
N ILE A 6 -1.95 7.58 16.05
CA ILE A 6 -1.14 7.60 14.81
C ILE A 6 -1.50 6.40 13.93
N SER A 7 -1.58 5.21 14.52
CA SER A 7 -1.93 3.98 13.80
C SER A 7 -3.30 4.09 13.11
N ILE A 8 -4.32 4.52 13.83
CA ILE A 8 -5.68 4.68 13.28
C ILE A 8 -5.70 5.75 12.19
N SER A 9 -5.02 6.88 12.39
CA SER A 9 -4.98 7.96 11.40
C SER A 9 -4.24 7.53 10.12
N CYS A 10 -3.10 6.83 10.23
CA CYS A 10 -2.41 6.24 9.08
C CYS A 10 -3.31 5.24 8.33
N PHE A 11 -4.05 4.40 9.05
CA PHE A 11 -4.96 3.43 8.44
C PHE A 11 -6.11 4.11 7.69
N LEU A 12 -6.73 5.13 8.28
CA LEU A 12 -7.79 5.92 7.63
C LEU A 12 -7.30 6.60 6.36
N VAL A 13 -6.12 7.24 6.41
CA VAL A 13 -5.51 7.87 5.23
C VAL A 13 -5.24 6.85 4.14
N SER A 14 -4.71 5.68 4.48
CA SER A 14 -4.48 4.58 3.54
C SER A 14 -5.77 4.10 2.89
N ILE A 15 -6.86 3.93 3.66
CA ILE A 15 -8.16 3.52 3.10
C ILE A 15 -8.71 4.58 2.16
N LEU A 16 -8.71 5.84 2.57
CA LEU A 16 -9.22 6.94 1.74
C LEU A 16 -8.45 7.03 0.42
N MET A 17 -7.12 6.91 0.45
CA MET A 17 -6.30 6.86 -0.76
C MET A 17 -6.59 5.63 -1.61
N ALA A 18 -6.72 4.44 -1.00
CA ALA A 18 -7.05 3.22 -1.72
C ALA A 18 -8.41 3.30 -2.42
N ILE A 19 -9.43 3.82 -1.74
CA ILE A 19 -10.77 4.05 -2.31
C ILE A 19 -10.70 5.06 -3.44
N TYR A 20 -10.02 6.20 -3.22
CA TYR A 20 -9.87 7.23 -4.23
C TYR A 20 -9.21 6.68 -5.50
N VAL A 21 -8.11 5.93 -5.38
CA VAL A 21 -7.39 5.36 -6.53
C VAL A 21 -8.24 4.29 -7.23
N ALA A 22 -8.93 3.43 -6.47
CA ALA A 22 -9.80 2.41 -7.03
C ALA A 22 -10.97 3.00 -7.83
N TYR A 23 -11.57 4.11 -7.36
CA TYR A 23 -12.71 4.74 -8.01
C TYR A 23 -12.29 5.65 -9.18
N SER A 24 -11.34 6.56 -8.93
CA SER A 24 -10.89 7.55 -9.92
C SER A 24 -10.03 6.94 -11.02
N LYS A 25 -9.37 5.80 -10.75
CA LYS A 25 -8.36 5.16 -11.62
C LYS A 25 -7.23 6.13 -11.99
N ASN A 26 -7.06 7.20 -11.21
CA ASN A 26 -6.08 8.24 -11.46
C ASN A 26 -4.72 7.82 -10.90
N LEU A 27 -3.93 7.16 -11.75
CA LEU A 27 -2.60 6.67 -11.36
C LEU A 27 -1.57 7.78 -11.15
N LYS A 28 -1.88 9.06 -11.49
CA LYS A 28 -0.97 10.19 -11.26
C LYS A 28 -0.66 10.43 -9.78
N ILE A 29 -1.50 9.93 -8.89
CA ILE A 29 -1.26 9.98 -7.44
C ILE A 29 -0.11 9.07 -7.03
N ILE A 30 0.18 8.04 -7.83
CA ILE A 30 1.26 7.12 -7.56
C ILE A 30 2.53 7.74 -8.16
N ALA A 31 3.32 8.41 -7.31
CA ALA A 31 4.49 9.20 -7.73
C ALA A 31 5.49 8.44 -8.64
N SER A 32 5.56 7.11 -8.51
CA SER A 32 6.45 6.29 -9.32
C SER A 32 5.87 5.83 -10.67
N ILE A 33 4.63 6.22 -11.02
CA ILE A 33 3.94 5.75 -12.23
C ILE A 33 3.73 6.91 -13.19
N ASP A 34 4.31 6.76 -14.38
CA ASP A 34 4.03 7.63 -15.51
C ASP A 34 2.68 7.24 -16.14
N HIS A 35 1.63 7.99 -15.81
CA HIS A 35 0.25 7.68 -16.21
C HIS A 35 0.05 7.60 -17.73
N GLU A 36 0.88 8.29 -18.51
CA GLU A 36 0.80 8.35 -19.97
C GLU A 36 1.35 7.08 -20.63
N LYS A 37 2.30 6.41 -19.97
CA LYS A 37 2.90 5.15 -20.46
C LYS A 37 2.08 3.91 -20.12
N VAL A 38 1.02 4.03 -19.32
CA VAL A 38 0.19 2.89 -18.91
C VAL A 38 -0.90 2.61 -19.94
N ARG A 39 -0.91 1.38 -20.48
CA ARG A 39 -1.96 0.93 -21.41
C ARG A 39 -3.34 1.09 -20.77
N PRO A 40 -4.34 1.67 -21.46
CA PRO A 40 -5.65 1.98 -20.88
C PRO A 40 -6.37 0.75 -20.33
N GLU A 41 -6.20 -0.41 -20.97
CA GLU A 41 -6.71 -1.72 -20.54
C GLU A 41 -6.18 -2.19 -19.17
N ASN A 42 -4.97 -1.78 -18.80
CA ASN A 42 -4.32 -2.18 -17.55
C ASN A 42 -4.54 -1.17 -16.41
N LYS A 43 -5.00 0.05 -16.70
CA LYS A 43 -5.19 1.11 -15.69
C LYS A 43 -6.09 0.66 -14.54
N ASN A 44 -7.19 0.00 -14.86
CA ASN A 44 -8.15 -0.47 -13.85
C ASN A 44 -7.56 -1.57 -12.96
N LYS A 45 -6.81 -2.51 -13.57
CA LYS A 45 -6.14 -3.59 -12.84
C LYS A 45 -5.04 -3.03 -11.94
N ILE A 46 -4.23 -2.11 -12.44
CA ILE A 46 -3.13 -1.48 -11.68
C ILE A 46 -3.71 -0.67 -10.50
N ALA A 47 -4.76 0.12 -10.72
CA ALA A 47 -5.41 0.87 -9.65
C ALA A 47 -5.93 -0.06 -8.54
N TYR A 48 -6.58 -1.16 -8.91
CA TYR A 48 -7.11 -2.12 -7.94
C TYR A 48 -6.01 -2.84 -7.16
N ILE A 49 -4.97 -3.32 -7.84
CA ILE A 49 -3.83 -4.00 -7.20
C ILE A 49 -3.10 -3.02 -6.28
N PHE A 50 -2.89 -1.77 -6.70
CA PHE A 50 -2.31 -0.73 -5.86
C PHE A 50 -3.12 -0.54 -4.58
N SER A 51 -4.44 -0.35 -4.69
CA SER A 51 -5.32 -0.12 -3.54
C SER A 51 -5.25 -1.27 -2.54
N ILE A 52 -5.24 -2.52 -3.01
CA ILE A 52 -5.10 -3.70 -2.15
C ILE A 52 -3.73 -3.70 -1.46
N CYS A 53 -2.65 -3.54 -2.22
CA CYS A 53 -1.29 -3.55 -1.69
C CYS A 53 -1.05 -2.41 -0.69
N LEU A 54 -1.63 -1.23 -0.93
CA LEU A 54 -1.54 -0.09 -0.04
C LEU A 54 -2.20 -0.39 1.32
N VAL A 55 -3.44 -0.92 1.30
CA VAL A 55 -4.17 -1.25 2.53
C VAL A 55 -3.49 -2.39 3.29
N LEU A 56 -3.18 -3.50 2.60
CA LEU A 56 -2.52 -4.65 3.23
C LEU A 56 -1.13 -4.27 3.78
N GLY A 57 -0.31 -3.58 3.00
CA GLY A 57 1.01 -3.13 3.43
C GLY A 57 0.91 -2.23 4.67
N THR A 58 -0.05 -1.31 4.67
CA THR A 58 -0.31 -0.41 5.82
C THR A 58 -0.75 -1.18 7.07
N ILE A 59 -1.64 -2.18 6.93
CA ILE A 59 -2.05 -3.05 8.06
C ILE A 59 -0.81 -3.71 8.68
N PHE A 60 0.05 -4.33 7.88
CA PHE A 60 1.25 -5.00 8.39
C PHE A 60 2.24 -4.05 9.06
N ILE A 61 2.47 -2.86 8.47
CA ILE A 61 3.36 -1.84 9.05
C ILE A 61 2.82 -1.32 10.38
N ILE A 62 1.51 -1.05 10.46
CA ILE A 62 0.87 -0.59 11.70
C ILE A 62 0.91 -1.69 12.77
N SER A 63 0.56 -2.93 12.42
CA SER A 63 0.62 -4.06 13.34
C SER A 63 2.03 -4.28 13.88
N SER A 64 3.07 -4.08 13.05
CA SER A 64 4.46 -4.09 13.51
C SER A 64 4.70 -3.07 14.62
N GLY A 65 4.28 -1.82 14.44
CA GLY A 65 4.46 -0.77 15.46
C GLY A 65 3.73 -1.10 16.76
N LEU A 66 2.48 -1.56 16.67
CA LEU A 66 1.66 -1.89 17.84
C LEU A 66 2.18 -3.11 18.63
N LEU A 67 2.85 -4.05 17.96
CA LEU A 67 3.38 -5.26 18.57
C LEU A 67 4.84 -5.14 19.03
N HIS A 68 5.50 -4.00 18.78
CA HIS A 68 6.93 -3.82 19.04
C HIS A 68 7.31 -4.11 20.50
N ASP A 69 6.56 -3.54 21.44
CA ASP A 69 6.81 -3.69 22.88
C ASP A 69 6.45 -5.08 23.41
N TYR A 70 5.62 -5.84 22.68
CA TYR A 70 5.15 -7.17 23.08
C TYR A 70 6.04 -8.29 22.51
N ASN A 71 6.45 -8.16 21.23
CA ASN A 71 7.25 -9.15 20.55
C ASN A 71 8.06 -8.50 19.41
N PHE A 72 9.31 -8.16 19.71
CA PHE A 72 10.24 -7.51 18.79
C PHE A 72 10.46 -8.29 17.49
N TYR A 73 10.64 -9.61 17.57
CA TYR A 73 10.89 -10.45 16.38
C TYR A 73 9.67 -10.49 15.46
N LEU A 74 8.47 -10.62 16.04
CA LEU A 74 7.22 -10.59 15.28
C LEU A 74 6.99 -9.20 14.67
N SER A 75 7.31 -8.14 15.39
CA SER A 75 7.24 -6.76 14.91
C SER A 75 8.10 -6.57 13.65
N ILE A 76 9.39 -6.91 13.72
CA ILE A 76 10.29 -6.83 12.55
C ILE A 76 9.77 -7.66 11.38
N PHE A 77 9.31 -8.89 11.64
CA PHE A 77 8.77 -9.75 10.60
C PHE A 77 7.57 -9.09 9.88
N LEU A 78 6.62 -8.54 10.63
CA LEU A 78 5.46 -7.84 10.07
C LEU A 78 5.86 -6.58 9.29
N PHE A 79 6.85 -5.83 9.78
CA PHE A 79 7.39 -4.67 9.09
C PHE A 79 7.94 -5.05 7.71
N VAL A 80 8.77 -6.09 7.67
CA VAL A 80 9.38 -6.59 6.43
C VAL A 80 8.30 -7.11 5.47
N VAL A 81 7.29 -7.84 5.97
CA VAL A 81 6.16 -8.29 5.15
C VAL A 81 5.37 -7.12 4.56
N GLY A 82 5.09 -6.09 5.37
CA GLY A 82 4.41 -4.88 4.90
C GLY A 82 5.16 -4.18 3.78
N PHE A 83 6.48 -4.01 3.93
CA PHE A 83 7.33 -3.47 2.86
C PHE A 83 7.39 -4.38 1.63
N ALA A 84 7.48 -5.69 1.81
CA ALA A 84 7.50 -6.66 0.71
C ALA A 84 6.23 -6.58 -0.14
N ILE A 85 5.06 -6.36 0.47
CA ILE A 85 3.79 -6.18 -0.24
C ILE A 85 3.80 -4.91 -1.11
N LEU A 86 4.36 -3.82 -0.60
CA LEU A 86 4.49 -2.57 -1.37
C LEU A 86 5.48 -2.73 -2.54
N VAL A 87 6.58 -3.46 -2.35
CA VAL A 87 7.52 -3.80 -3.43
C VAL A 87 6.87 -4.73 -4.46
N LEU A 88 6.07 -5.70 -4.01
CA LEU A 88 5.35 -6.65 -4.87
C LEU A 88 4.40 -5.91 -5.82
N PHE A 89 3.73 -4.85 -5.36
CA PHE A 89 2.97 -3.97 -6.25
C PHE A 89 3.83 -3.44 -7.40
N TYR A 90 5.02 -2.92 -7.10
CA TYR A 90 5.90 -2.36 -8.12
C TYR A 90 6.37 -3.40 -9.14
N ILE A 91 6.68 -4.62 -8.67
CA ILE A 91 7.05 -5.74 -9.54
C ILE A 91 5.89 -6.11 -10.47
N ILE A 92 4.66 -6.19 -9.94
CA ILE A 92 3.47 -6.47 -10.74
C ILE A 92 3.22 -5.35 -11.75
N PHE A 93 3.37 -4.09 -11.34
CA PHE A 93 3.24 -2.93 -12.22
C PHE A 93 4.23 -3.00 -13.39
N LEU A 94 5.52 -3.24 -13.11
CA LEU A 94 6.54 -3.39 -14.16
C LEU A 94 6.20 -4.52 -15.13
N LYS A 95 5.66 -5.65 -14.63
CA LYS A 95 5.28 -6.79 -15.47
C LYS A 95 4.05 -6.49 -16.35
N LEU A 96 3.11 -5.69 -15.86
CA LEU A 96 1.91 -5.28 -16.61
C LEU A 96 2.20 -4.18 -17.65
N ASN A 97 3.29 -3.44 -17.48
CA ASN A 97 3.65 -2.32 -18.35
C ASN A 97 4.77 -2.65 -19.34
N LYS A 98 5.34 -3.86 -19.28
CA LYS A 98 6.23 -4.43 -20.30
C LYS A 98 5.39 -4.99 -21.46
#